data_AF-A0A914VQK7-F1
#
_entry.id   AF-A0A914VQK7-F1
#
_cell.length_a   1.000
_cell.length_b   1.000
_cell.length_c   1.000
_cell.angle_alpha   90.00
_cell.angle_beta   90.00
_cell.angle_gamma   90.00
#
_symmetry.space_group_name_H-M   'P 1'
#
loop_
_entity.id
_entity.type
_entity.pdbx_description
1 polymer ?
#
loop_
_entity_poly.entity_id
_entity_poly.type
_entity_poly.pdbx_seq_one_letter_code
_entity_poly.pdbx_strand_id
1 'polypeptide(L)'
;MEPEKRITLYEIKNSVWLEKAKFPQAYLPCSPVPSDEELKTNPVAPKVWAGLQEFGVTSAMLLEAAEKGAKNSIIGTYRIVLYQVQAHDIEKERSRVIDDDKPEVKRNGASLKDFSNLAKLKYR
;
A
#
# COMPACT_ATOMS: atom_id res chain seq x y z
N MET A 1 -5.39 29.89 -24.00
CA MET A 1 -4.58 29.39 -22.86
C MET A 1 -3.68 28.28 -23.38
N GLU A 2 -2.36 28.46 -23.32
CA GLU A 2 -1.38 27.44 -23.72
C GLU A 2 -1.10 26.48 -22.55
N PRO A 3 -1.15 25.14 -22.75
CA PRO A 3 -0.87 24.18 -21.69
C PRO A 3 0.55 24.26 -21.13
N GLU A 4 1.52 24.62 -21.97
CA GLU A 4 2.94 24.69 -21.62
C GLU A 4 3.25 25.83 -20.62
N LYS A 5 2.41 26.86 -20.59
CA LYS A 5 2.52 27.98 -19.65
C LYS A 5 1.87 27.69 -18.29
N ARG A 6 1.33 26.50 -18.07
CA ARG A 6 0.71 26.13 -16.80
C ARG A 6 1.80 25.81 -15.78
N ILE A 7 1.59 26.29 -14.55
CA ILE A 7 2.43 25.95 -13.40
C ILE A 7 2.43 24.43 -13.14
N THR A 8 3.57 23.90 -12.74
CA THR A 8 3.75 22.49 -12.39
C THR A 8 3.16 22.19 -11.02
N LEU A 9 2.89 20.90 -10.74
CA LEU A 9 2.46 20.47 -9.40
C LEU A 9 3.49 20.80 -8.32
N TYR A 10 4.78 20.83 -8.65
CA TYR A 10 5.84 21.21 -7.73
C TYR A 10 5.72 22.70 -7.34
N GLU A 11 5.55 23.58 -8.32
CA GLU A 11 5.36 25.02 -8.09
C GLU A 11 4.05 25.30 -7.34
N ILE A 12 2.98 24.56 -7.64
CA ILE A 12 1.71 24.65 -6.90
C ILE A 12 1.95 24.33 -5.41
N LYS A 13 2.62 23.21 -5.10
CA LYS A 13 2.87 22.77 -3.71
C LYS A 13 3.72 23.76 -2.92
N ASN A 14 4.66 24.44 -3.58
CA ASN A 14 5.55 25.43 -2.97
C ASN A 14 5.02 26.86 -3.04
N SER A 15 3.77 27.06 -3.45
CA SER A 15 3.16 28.38 -3.47
C SER A 15 2.89 28.90 -2.05
N VAL A 16 2.88 30.23 -1.90
CA VAL A 16 2.62 30.92 -0.62
C VAL A 16 1.28 30.49 0.00
N TRP A 17 0.30 30.12 -0.83
CA TRP A 17 -0.99 29.65 -0.36
C TRP A 17 -0.94 28.29 0.34
N LEU A 18 0.06 27.45 0.04
CA LEU A 18 0.22 26.09 0.58
C LEU A 18 1.44 25.92 1.51
N GLU A 19 2.10 27.01 1.91
CA GLU A 19 3.39 26.99 2.64
C GLU A 19 3.38 26.12 3.93
N LYS A 20 2.24 26.05 4.62
CA LYS A 20 2.10 25.26 5.87
C LYS A 20 1.32 23.97 5.69
N ALA A 21 0.95 23.62 4.46
CA ALA A 21 0.20 22.40 4.17
C ALA A 21 1.12 21.19 4.29
N LYS A 22 0.67 20.17 5.03
CA LYS A 22 1.33 18.86 5.05
C LYS A 22 0.73 18.00 3.95
N PHE A 23 1.57 17.52 3.05
CA PHE A 23 1.15 16.58 2.01
C PHE A 23 1.41 15.15 2.45
N PRO A 24 0.46 14.22 2.23
CA PRO A 24 0.74 12.81 2.44
C PRO A 24 1.84 12.34 1.49
N GLN A 25 2.55 11.28 1.90
CA GLN A 25 3.51 10.62 1.02
C GLN A 25 2.81 10.19 -0.27
N ALA A 26 3.41 10.53 -1.40
CA ALA A 26 2.88 10.13 -2.70
C ALA A 26 3.01 8.62 -2.86
N TYR A 27 2.01 8.03 -3.51
CA TYR A 27 2.05 6.65 -3.96
C TYR A 27 3.24 6.41 -4.91
N LEU A 28 3.78 5.19 -4.89
CA LEU A 28 4.87 4.83 -5.78
C LEU A 28 4.37 4.84 -7.23
N PRO A 29 5.08 5.51 -8.15
CA PRO A 29 4.77 5.39 -9.57
C PRO A 29 5.02 3.94 -10.01
N CYS A 30 4.09 3.40 -10.77
CA CYS A 30 4.23 2.11 -11.45
C CYS A 30 3.93 2.36 -12.93
N SER A 31 4.69 1.74 -13.83
CA SER A 31 4.36 1.72 -15.26
C SER A 31 3.17 0.79 -15.51
N PRO A 32 2.29 1.11 -16.48
CA PRO A 32 1.27 0.17 -16.98
C PRO A 32 1.86 -1.07 -17.61
N VAL A 33 3.11 -0.97 -18.12
CA VAL A 33 3.91 -2.08 -18.64
C VAL A 33 5.27 -1.99 -17.96
N PRO A 34 5.47 -2.68 -16.83
CA PRO A 34 6.73 -2.61 -16.13
C PRO A 34 7.79 -3.40 -16.89
N SER A 35 9.00 -2.87 -16.88
CA SER A 35 10.17 -3.62 -17.31
C SER A 35 10.51 -4.72 -16.30
N ASP A 36 11.30 -5.70 -16.72
CA ASP A 36 11.83 -6.74 -15.81
C ASP A 36 12.65 -6.14 -14.66
N GLU A 37 13.22 -4.95 -14.86
CA GLU A 37 13.92 -4.19 -13.82
C GLU A 37 12.93 -3.60 -12.81
N GLU A 38 11.85 -2.98 -13.28
CA GLU A 38 10.82 -2.40 -12.42
C GLU A 38 10.12 -3.47 -11.57
N LEU A 39 9.89 -4.67 -12.12
CA LEU A 39 9.35 -5.80 -11.36
C LEU A 39 10.26 -6.26 -10.22
N LYS A 40 11.58 -6.06 -10.33
CA LYS A 40 12.56 -6.41 -9.28
C LYS A 40 12.70 -5.29 -8.25
N THR A 41 12.68 -4.05 -8.70
CA THR A 41 12.91 -2.88 -7.83
C THR A 41 11.65 -2.46 -7.08
N ASN A 42 10.48 -2.55 -7.71
CA ASN A 42 9.23 -2.07 -7.14
C ASN A 42 8.40 -3.24 -6.57
N PRO A 43 8.28 -3.37 -5.23
CA PRO A 43 7.55 -4.48 -4.61
C PRO A 43 6.03 -4.43 -4.86
N VAL A 44 5.50 -3.30 -5.32
CA VAL A 44 4.08 -3.10 -5.64
C VAL A 44 3.75 -3.68 -7.02
N ALA A 45 4.67 -3.58 -7.98
CA ALA A 45 4.41 -3.94 -9.38
C ALA A 45 3.95 -5.40 -9.55
N PRO A 46 4.61 -6.42 -8.97
CA PRO A 46 4.17 -7.82 -9.11
C PRO A 46 2.76 -8.07 -8.56
N LYS A 47 2.39 -7.42 -7.44
CA LYS A 47 1.07 -7.56 -6.81
C LYS A 47 -0.03 -6.97 -7.68
N VAL A 48 0.24 -5.81 -8.29
CA VAL A 48 -0.70 -5.14 -9.21
C VAL A 48 -0.93 -6.00 -10.45
N TRP A 49 0.12 -6.63 -10.98
CA TRP A 49 0.00 -7.55 -12.10
C TRP A 49 -0.82 -8.79 -11.78
N ALA A 50 -0.59 -9.39 -10.62
CA ALA A 50 -1.41 -10.51 -10.16
C ALA A 50 -2.89 -10.12 -10.08
N GLY A 51 -3.21 -8.99 -9.46
CA GLY A 51 -4.60 -8.51 -9.37
C GLY A 51 -5.22 -8.18 -10.73
N LEU A 52 -4.46 -7.60 -11.65
CA LEU A 52 -4.95 -7.34 -13.02
C LEU A 52 -5.26 -8.62 -13.79
N GLN A 53 -4.43 -9.66 -13.62
CA GLN A 53 -4.62 -10.95 -14.26
C GLN A 53 -5.88 -11.65 -13.76
N GLU A 54 -6.25 -11.49 -12.49
CA GLU A 54 -7.52 -11.97 -11.92
C GLU A 54 -8.75 -11.33 -12.61
N PHE A 55 -8.64 -10.06 -13.02
CA PHE A 55 -9.67 -9.37 -13.81
C PHE A 55 -9.61 -9.68 -15.32
N GLY A 56 -8.68 -10.55 -15.76
CA GLY A 56 -8.49 -10.89 -17.17
C GLY A 56 -7.83 -9.77 -17.99
N VAL A 57 -7.21 -8.77 -17.35
CA VAL A 57 -6.52 -7.69 -18.04
C VAL A 57 -5.11 -8.15 -18.41
N THR A 58 -4.81 -8.10 -19.71
CA THR A 58 -3.49 -8.48 -20.24
C THR A 58 -2.59 -7.27 -20.49
N SER A 59 -1.30 -7.51 -20.67
CA SER A 59 -0.33 -6.45 -20.99
C SER A 59 -0.56 -5.78 -22.33
N ALA A 60 -0.95 -6.54 -23.34
CA ALA A 60 -1.31 -5.99 -24.65
C ALA A 60 -2.50 -5.02 -24.54
N MET A 61 -3.50 -5.37 -23.73
CA MET A 61 -4.67 -4.51 -23.47
C MET A 61 -4.30 -3.20 -22.78
N LEU A 62 -3.36 -3.24 -21.83
CA LEU A 62 -2.84 -2.05 -21.16
C LEU A 62 -2.06 -1.14 -22.09
N LEU A 63 -1.25 -1.72 -22.98
CA LEU A 63 -0.49 -0.97 -23.99
C LEU A 63 -1.41 -0.22 -24.95
N GLU A 64 -2.42 -0.91 -25.51
CA GLU A 64 -3.40 -0.31 -26.41
C GLU A 64 -4.26 0.76 -25.68
N ALA A 65 -4.57 0.50 -24.41
CA ALA A 65 -5.37 1.40 -23.59
C ALA A 65 -4.61 2.66 -23.16
N ALA A 66 -3.27 2.60 -23.05
CA ALA A 66 -2.44 3.71 -22.60
C ALA A 66 -2.56 4.93 -23.53
N GLU A 67 -2.63 4.71 -24.84
CA GLU A 67 -2.78 5.78 -25.85
C GLU A 67 -4.15 6.47 -25.75
N LYS A 68 -5.20 5.72 -25.36
CA LYS A 68 -6.57 6.23 -25.20
C LYS A 68 -6.75 7.01 -23.88
N GLY A 69 -5.77 6.95 -23.00
CA GLY A 69 -5.70 7.73 -21.77
C GLY A 69 -6.78 7.38 -20.73
N ALA A 70 -7.10 8.36 -19.88
CA ALA A 70 -7.90 8.15 -18.66
C ALA A 70 -9.38 7.80 -18.88
N LYS A 71 -9.89 7.87 -20.11
CA LYS A 71 -11.29 7.51 -20.44
C LYS A 71 -11.46 6.02 -20.75
N ASN A 72 -10.40 5.22 -20.65
CA ASN A 72 -10.43 3.79 -20.89
C ASN A 72 -10.72 3.03 -19.58
N SER A 73 -11.67 2.10 -19.61
CA SER A 73 -12.02 1.24 -18.48
C SER A 73 -10.84 0.40 -18.00
N ILE A 74 -9.96 -0.04 -18.90
CA ILE A 74 -8.76 -0.84 -18.59
C ILE A 74 -7.76 -0.03 -17.77
N ILE A 75 -7.52 1.24 -18.16
CA ILE A 75 -6.70 2.18 -17.39
C ILE A 75 -7.36 2.51 -16.05
N GLY A 76 -8.70 2.60 -16.02
CA GLY A 76 -9.47 2.75 -14.79
C GLY A 76 -9.22 1.60 -13.81
N THR A 77 -9.39 0.36 -14.26
CA THR A 77 -9.14 -0.85 -13.48
C THR A 77 -7.70 -0.88 -12.96
N TYR A 78 -6.72 -0.60 -13.82
CA TYR A 78 -5.32 -0.50 -13.41
C TYR A 78 -5.09 0.49 -12.27
N ARG A 79 -5.65 1.70 -12.37
CA ARG A 79 -5.51 2.72 -11.31
C ARG A 79 -6.16 2.28 -10.00
N ILE A 80 -7.31 1.62 -10.05
CA ILE A 80 -8.00 1.12 -8.86
C ILE A 80 -7.17 0.02 -8.19
N VAL A 81 -6.68 -0.96 -8.95
CA VAL A 81 -5.87 -2.06 -8.42
C VAL A 81 -4.55 -1.53 -7.85
N LEU A 82 -3.87 -0.62 -8.55
CA LEU A 82 -2.67 0.05 -8.06
C LEU A 82 -2.91 0.73 -6.71
N TYR A 83 -4.00 1.50 -6.60
CA TYR A 83 -4.38 2.14 -5.35
C TYR A 83 -4.66 1.13 -4.23
N GLN A 84 -5.42 0.07 -4.51
CA GLN A 84 -5.77 -0.94 -3.51
C GLN A 84 -4.53 -1.65 -2.95
N VAL A 85 -3.60 -2.05 -3.82
CA VAL A 85 -2.34 -2.69 -3.41
C VAL A 85 -1.53 -1.76 -2.52
N GLN A 86 -1.37 -0.50 -2.92
CA GLN A 86 -0.57 0.45 -2.16
C GLN A 86 -1.23 0.88 -0.86
N ALA A 87 -2.55 1.07 -0.85
CA ALA A 87 -3.30 1.38 0.36
C ALA A 87 -3.21 0.25 1.38
N HIS A 88 -3.31 -1.00 0.91
CA HIS A 88 -3.14 -2.18 1.76
C HIS A 88 -1.73 -2.26 2.36
N ASP A 89 -0.69 -2.02 1.56
CA ASP A 89 0.69 -2.03 2.05
C ASP A 89 0.94 -0.90 3.07
N ILE A 90 0.44 0.32 2.83
CA ILE A 90 0.55 1.43 3.78
C ILE A 90 -0.19 1.12 5.09
N GLU A 91 -1.39 0.56 5.02
CA GLU A 91 -2.18 0.22 6.21
C GLU A 91 -1.51 -0.88 7.05
N LYS A 92 -0.88 -1.85 6.38
CA LYS A 92 -0.10 -2.89 7.03
C LYS A 92 1.11 -2.32 7.78
N GLU A 93 1.84 -1.37 7.19
CA GLU A 93 2.95 -0.72 7.88
C GLU A 93 2.47 0.14 9.06
N ARG A 94 1.34 0.85 8.92
CA ARG A 94 0.72 1.60 10.03
C ARG A 94 0.35 0.69 11.20
N SER A 95 -0.23 -0.46 10.92
CA SER A 95 -0.64 -1.42 11.95
C SER A 95 0.56 -1.98 12.75
N ARG A 96 1.71 -2.20 12.10
CA ARG A 96 2.94 -2.66 12.76
C ARG A 96 3.48 -1.64 13.76
N VAL A 97 3.53 -0.36 13.36
CA VAL A 97 4.01 0.73 14.23
C VAL A 97 3.16 0.85 15.49
N ILE A 98 1.85 0.63 15.39
CA ILE A 98 0.94 0.70 16.54
C ILE A 98 1.19 -0.44 17.55
N ASP A 99 1.61 -1.61 17.10
CA ASP A 99 1.89 -2.75 17.98
C ASP A 99 3.25 -2.64 18.67
N ASP A 100 4.25 -2.01 18.04
CA ASP A 100 5.57 -1.75 18.65
C ASP A 100 5.51 -0.67 19.76
N ASP A 101 4.57 0.27 19.68
CA ASP A 101 4.36 1.33 20.69
C ASP A 101 3.48 0.89 21.87
N LYS A 102 2.98 -0.36 21.90
CA LYS A 102 2.31 -0.87 23.10
C LYS A 102 3.35 -1.14 24.18
N PRO A 103 3.26 -0.51 25.37
CA PRO A 103 4.12 -0.90 26.48
C PRO A 103 3.90 -2.38 26.76
N GLU A 104 4.96 -3.18 26.77
CA GLU A 104 4.92 -4.57 27.21
C GLU A 104 4.25 -4.61 28.59
N VAL A 105 2.97 -4.97 28.63
CA VAL A 105 2.30 -5.27 29.89
C VAL A 105 2.87 -6.61 30.35
N LYS A 106 3.98 -6.56 31.09
CA LYS A 106 4.53 -7.69 31.83
C LYS A 106 3.45 -8.13 32.81
N ARG A 107 2.63 -9.10 32.40
CA ARG A 107 1.77 -9.85 33.29
C ARG A 107 2.69 -10.67 34.20
N ASN A 108 3.06 -10.08 35.34
CA ASN A 108 3.66 -10.82 36.43
C ASN A 108 2.62 -11.83 36.92
N GLY A 109 2.74 -13.10 36.54
CA GLY A 109 1.87 -14.12 37.12
C GLY A 109 1.83 -15.47 36.40
N ALA A 110 2.48 -16.44 37.04
CA ALA A 110 2.18 -17.87 37.07
C ALA A 110 2.18 -18.65 35.74
N SER A 111 3.14 -19.58 35.65
CA SER A 111 3.14 -20.64 34.65
C SER A 111 1.94 -21.57 34.89
N LEU A 112 1.17 -21.86 33.84
CA LEU A 112 0.05 -22.83 33.83
C LEU A 112 0.45 -24.26 34.30
N LYS A 113 1.75 -24.52 34.50
CA LYS A 113 2.28 -25.78 35.05
C LYS A 113 2.07 -25.89 36.56
N ASP A 114 1.96 -24.76 37.28
CA ASP A 114 1.90 -24.74 38.75
C ASP A 114 0.54 -25.17 39.32
N PHE A 115 -0.54 -25.02 38.54
CA PHE A 115 -1.90 -25.43 38.96
C PHE A 115 -2.13 -26.95 38.91
N SER A 116 -1.28 -27.70 38.20
CA SER A 116 -1.40 -29.16 38.09
C SER A 116 -1.10 -29.90 39.40
N ASN A 117 -0.32 -29.28 40.30
CA ASN A 117 0.07 -29.89 41.57
C ASN A 117 -0.91 -29.61 42.73
N LEU A 118 -1.79 -28.62 42.61
CA LEU A 118 -2.81 -28.32 43.63
C LEU A 118 -4.03 -29.24 43.55
N ALA A 119 -4.31 -29.83 42.38
CA ALA A 119 -5.41 -30.78 42.21
C ALA A 119 -5.12 -32.18 42.82
N LYS A 120 -3.85 -32.51 43.09
CA LYS A 120 -3.45 -33.81 43.65
C LYS A 120 -3.44 -33.87 45.18
N LEU A 121 -3.61 -32.74 45.87
CA LEU A 121 -3.54 -32.69 47.34
C LEU A 121 -4.92 -32.65 48.04
N LYS A 122 -6.03 -32.71 47.30
CA LYS A 122 -7.40 -32.65 47.85
C LYS A 122 -8.12 -34.00 47.96
N TYR A 123 -7.46 -35.11 47.66
CA TYR A 123 -7.98 -36.46 47.89
C TYR A 123 -6.96 -37.29 48.67
N ARG A 124 -6.84 -36.98 49.96
CA ARG A 124 -6.34 -37.91 50.98
C ARG A 124 -7.05 -37.65 52.29
#